data_AF-A0A6P5Y112-F1
#
_entry.id   AF-A0A6P5Y112-F1
#
_cell.length_a   1.000
_cell.length_b   1.000
_cell.length_c   1.000
_cell.angle_alpha   90.00
_cell.angle_beta   90.00
_cell.angle_gamma   90.00
#
_symmetry.space_group_name_H-M   'P 1'
#
loop_
_entity.id
_entity.type
_entity.pdbx_description
1 polymer ?
#
loop_
_entity_poly.entity_id
_entity_poly.type
_entity_poly.pdbx_seq_one_letter_code
_entity_poly.pdbx_strand_id
1 'polypeptide(L)'
;MLLSSWVNSLASHLNIQNLSFSVLDPNSMFPWMVKALKVRDDAFSTRVHLGCIESWGLIFNTFTELDGGKMNMIKEDFSKHDRLWAVGPLLPIKASSKESNERGGPSSIPQDQVVAWLDSCQVDKSLIYVGFGTQITLTKRQMEAIASTLEESGVRFIWAVKDPIIKN
;
A
#
# COMPACT_ATOMS: atom_id res chain seq x y z
N MET A 1 -5.01 1.78 -13.10
CA MET A 1 -6.18 1.15 -12.45
C MET A 1 -5.65 0.34 -11.28
N LEU A 2 -6.04 0.65 -10.04
CA LEU A 2 -5.67 -0.13 -8.85
C LEU A 2 -6.42 -1.48 -8.76
N LEU A 3 -7.29 -1.76 -9.73
CA LEU A 3 -7.85 -3.08 -9.98
C LEU A 3 -6.78 -3.89 -10.67
N SER A 4 -6.10 -4.72 -9.89
CA SER A 4 -5.13 -5.66 -10.38
C SER A 4 -5.82 -6.62 -11.37
N SER A 5 -5.25 -6.75 -12.58
CA SER A 5 -5.82 -7.52 -13.70
C SER A 5 -6.22 -8.95 -13.33
N TRP A 6 -5.57 -9.53 -12.32
CA TRP A 6 -5.89 -10.86 -11.79
C TRP A 6 -7.30 -10.95 -11.20
N VAL A 7 -7.86 -9.87 -10.65
CA VAL A 7 -9.16 -9.89 -9.97
C VAL A 7 -10.29 -10.11 -10.97
N ASN A 8 -10.20 -9.45 -12.13
CA ASN A 8 -11.16 -9.64 -13.23
C ASN A 8 -11.05 -11.07 -13.80
N SER A 9 -9.81 -11.57 -13.95
CA SER A 9 -9.59 -12.95 -14.36
C SER A 9 -10.21 -13.93 -13.35
N LEU A 10 -9.97 -13.74 -12.05
CA LEU A 10 -10.53 -14.57 -10.99
C LEU A 10 -12.06 -14.56 -11.00
N ALA A 11 -12.67 -13.37 -11.09
CA ALA A 11 -14.12 -13.23 -11.15
C ALA A 11 -14.71 -14.00 -12.36
N SER A 12 -14.08 -13.89 -13.52
CA SER A 12 -14.49 -14.63 -14.73
C SER A 12 -14.36 -16.15 -14.56
N HIS A 13 -13.26 -16.65 -13.99
CA HIS A 13 -13.06 -18.09 -13.77
C HIS A 13 -14.06 -18.68 -12.78
N LEU A 14 -14.48 -17.89 -11.79
CA LEU A 14 -15.47 -18.28 -10.77
C LEU A 14 -16.92 -18.01 -11.21
N ASN A 15 -17.13 -17.49 -12.43
CA ASN A 15 -18.44 -17.10 -12.95
C ASN A 15 -19.20 -16.10 -12.04
N ILE A 16 -18.49 -15.07 -11.57
CA ILE A 16 -19.04 -13.99 -10.74
C ILE A 16 -18.92 -12.64 -11.43
N GLN A 17 -19.87 -11.74 -11.13
CA GLN A 17 -20.03 -10.46 -11.86
C GLN A 17 -18.78 -9.58 -11.78
N ASN A 18 -18.36 -9.22 -10.56
CA ASN A 18 -17.18 -8.40 -10.34
C ASN A 18 -16.63 -8.56 -8.92
N LEU A 19 -15.33 -8.75 -8.79
CA LEU A 19 -14.63 -8.68 -7.51
C LEU A 19 -13.81 -7.40 -7.45
N SER A 20 -13.71 -6.81 -6.26
CA SER A 20 -12.78 -5.74 -5.98
C SER A 20 -11.68 -6.22 -5.06
N PHE A 21 -10.46 -5.78 -5.31
CA PHE A 21 -9.32 -6.00 -4.41
C PHE A 21 -8.78 -4.64 -3.96
N SER A 22 -8.83 -4.40 -2.65
CA SER A 22 -8.26 -3.19 -2.06
C SER A 22 -6.82 -3.47 -1.63
N VAL A 23 -5.90 -2.66 -2.15
CA VAL A 23 -4.52 -2.58 -1.66
C VAL A 23 -4.39 -1.78 -0.37
N LEU A 24 -5.42 -0.99 -0.03
CA LEU A 24 -5.52 -0.28 1.24
C LEU A 24 -6.18 -1.17 2.28
N ASP A 25 -5.73 -1.08 3.52
CA ASP A 25 -6.38 -1.72 4.64
C ASP A 25 -7.76 -1.09 4.94
N PRO A 26 -8.67 -1.84 5.58
CA PRO A 26 -9.99 -1.35 5.98
C PRO A 26 -9.98 -0.04 6.77
N ASN A 27 -9.00 0.17 7.66
CA ASN A 27 -8.93 1.39 8.49
C ASN A 27 -8.62 2.62 7.64
N SER A 28 -7.65 2.50 6.72
CA SER A 28 -7.32 3.53 5.75
C SER A 28 -8.49 3.82 4.81
N MET A 29 -9.25 2.80 4.40
CA MET A 29 -10.32 2.97 3.41
C MET A 29 -11.61 3.56 4.00
N PHE A 30 -11.96 3.25 5.23
CA PHE A 30 -13.24 3.62 5.86
C PHE A 30 -13.55 5.14 5.79
N PRO A 31 -12.63 6.06 6.18
CA PRO A 31 -12.92 7.50 6.08
C PRO A 31 -13.18 7.96 4.65
N TRP A 32 -12.51 7.35 3.67
CA TRP A 32 -12.74 7.67 2.26
C TRP A 32 -14.09 7.18 1.76
N MET A 33 -14.58 6.05 2.25
CA MET A 33 -15.93 5.54 1.93
C MET A 33 -17.01 6.47 2.48
N VAL A 34 -16.87 6.91 3.74
CA VAL A 34 -17.75 7.93 4.34
C VAL A 34 -17.78 9.19 3.49
N LYS A 35 -16.60 9.67 3.08
CA LYS A 35 -16.48 10.88 2.25
C LYS A 35 -17.11 10.68 0.87
N ALA A 36 -16.83 9.55 0.22
CA ALA A 36 -17.32 9.23 -1.11
C ALA A 36 -18.85 9.22 -1.17
N LEU A 37 -19.52 8.68 -0.14
CA LEU A 37 -20.98 8.68 -0.05
C LEU A 37 -21.59 10.06 0.23
N LYS A 38 -20.90 10.90 1.02
CA LYS A 38 -21.40 12.24 1.40
C LYS A 38 -21.21 13.29 0.31
N VAL A 39 -20.05 13.28 -0.33
CA VAL A 39 -19.65 14.37 -1.25
C VAL A 39 -20.02 14.05 -2.69
N ARG A 40 -20.14 12.75 -3.06
CA ARG A 40 -20.39 12.24 -4.43
C ARG A 40 -19.81 13.17 -5.51
N ASP A 41 -18.55 13.53 -5.37
CA ASP A 41 -17.82 14.22 -6.43
C ASP A 41 -17.37 13.21 -7.49
N ASP A 42 -17.03 13.70 -8.69
CA ASP A 42 -16.49 12.86 -9.76
C ASP A 42 -14.95 12.70 -9.64
N ALA A 43 -14.40 12.85 -8.44
CA ALA A 43 -12.98 12.62 -8.24
C ALA A 43 -12.67 11.13 -8.52
N PHE A 44 -11.51 10.89 -9.15
CA PHE A 44 -11.07 9.53 -9.46
C PHE A 44 -11.07 8.62 -8.21
N SER A 45 -10.63 9.14 -7.07
CA SER A 45 -10.64 8.43 -5.79
C SER A 45 -12.06 8.02 -5.40
N THR A 46 -13.04 8.93 -5.47
CA THR A 46 -14.44 8.65 -5.14
C THR A 46 -15.00 7.50 -5.99
N ARG A 47 -14.76 7.50 -7.30
CA ARG A 47 -15.19 6.40 -8.19
C ARG A 47 -14.57 5.05 -7.82
N VAL A 48 -13.29 5.02 -7.48
CA VAL A 48 -12.61 3.77 -7.07
C VAL A 48 -13.24 3.20 -5.79
N HIS A 49 -13.50 4.03 -4.79
CA HIS A 49 -14.08 3.57 -3.53
C HIS A 49 -15.54 3.13 -3.70
N LEU A 50 -16.35 3.86 -4.48
CA LEU A 50 -17.72 3.45 -4.80
C LEU A 50 -17.75 2.12 -5.55
N GLY A 51 -16.86 1.92 -6.53
CA GLY A 51 -16.74 0.64 -7.23
C GLY A 51 -16.40 -0.53 -6.31
N CYS A 52 -15.61 -0.30 -5.25
CA CYS A 52 -15.34 -1.33 -4.23
C CYS A 52 -16.61 -1.70 -3.46
N ILE A 53 -17.41 -0.71 -3.07
CA ILE A 53 -18.66 -0.90 -2.31
C ILE A 53 -19.73 -1.61 -3.13
N GLU A 54 -19.82 -1.26 -4.41
CA GLU A 54 -20.84 -1.74 -5.33
C GLU A 54 -20.46 -3.07 -6.01
N SER A 55 -19.26 -3.58 -5.75
CA SER A 55 -18.82 -4.86 -6.30
C SER A 55 -19.62 -6.04 -5.74
N TRP A 56 -19.59 -7.18 -6.44
CA TRP A 56 -20.20 -8.40 -5.94
C TRP A 56 -19.51 -8.89 -4.67
N GLY A 57 -18.20 -8.66 -4.52
CA GLY A 57 -17.46 -8.98 -3.32
C GLY A 57 -16.14 -8.23 -3.24
N LEU A 58 -15.67 -8.01 -2.01
CA LEU A 58 -14.52 -7.16 -1.73
C LEU A 58 -13.46 -7.92 -0.95
N ILE A 59 -12.25 -7.92 -1.49
CA ILE A 59 -11.09 -8.61 -0.94
C ILE A 59 -10.12 -7.56 -0.39
N PHE A 60 -9.66 -7.75 0.83
CA PHE A 60 -8.62 -6.96 1.46
C PHE A 60 -7.35 -7.78 1.64
N ASN A 61 -6.21 -7.15 1.37
CA ASN A 61 -4.92 -7.68 1.77
C ASN A 61 -4.65 -7.47 3.27
N THR A 62 -5.45 -8.11 4.11
CA THR A 62 -5.34 -8.07 5.57
C THR A 62 -5.78 -9.41 6.17
N PHE A 63 -5.76 -9.55 7.49
CA PHE A 63 -6.26 -10.69 8.24
C PHE A 63 -7.19 -10.23 9.37
N THR A 64 -8.03 -11.15 9.85
CA THR A 64 -9.14 -10.85 10.77
C THR A 64 -8.69 -10.21 12.07
N GLU A 65 -7.57 -10.66 12.63
CA GLU A 65 -7.03 -10.18 13.90
C GLU A 65 -6.53 -8.74 13.80
N LEU A 66 -6.17 -8.27 12.60
CA LEU A 66 -5.73 -6.90 12.36
C LEU A 66 -6.90 -5.95 12.13
N ASP A 67 -7.80 -6.31 11.20
CA ASP A 67 -8.82 -5.37 10.68
C ASP A 67 -10.26 -5.89 10.73
N GLY A 68 -10.52 -7.06 11.32
CA GLY A 68 -11.84 -7.71 11.29
C GLY A 68 -12.97 -6.83 11.85
N GLY A 69 -12.70 -6.09 12.94
CA GLY A 69 -13.66 -5.13 13.49
C GLY A 69 -14.03 -4.04 12.49
N LYS A 70 -13.05 -3.49 11.77
CA LYS A 70 -13.30 -2.46 10.76
C LYS A 70 -13.99 -3.05 9.52
N MET A 71 -13.65 -4.27 9.13
CA MET A 71 -14.34 -4.97 8.03
C MET A 71 -15.82 -5.20 8.34
N ASN A 72 -16.16 -5.54 9.58
CA ASN A 72 -17.56 -5.67 10.00
C ASN A 72 -18.30 -4.33 9.89
N MET A 73 -17.67 -3.22 10.33
CA MET A 73 -18.27 -1.89 10.13
C MET A 73 -18.47 -1.56 8.65
N ILE A 74 -17.50 -1.87 7.78
CA ILE A 74 -17.66 -1.64 6.33
C ILE A 74 -18.82 -2.47 5.76
N LYS A 75 -18.94 -3.72 6.21
CA LYS A 75 -20.01 -4.63 5.83
C LYS A 75 -21.39 -4.07 6.23
N GLU A 76 -21.51 -3.53 7.44
CA GLU A 76 -22.76 -2.98 7.98
C GLU A 76 -23.11 -1.60 7.40
N ASP A 77 -22.13 -0.70 7.28
CA ASP A 77 -22.36 0.72 6.95
C ASP A 77 -22.38 1.00 5.45
N PHE A 78 -21.67 0.21 4.65
CA PHE A 78 -21.44 0.54 3.23
C PHE A 78 -21.85 -0.58 2.27
N SER A 79 -21.54 -1.83 2.61
CA SER A 79 -21.81 -2.93 1.69
C SER A 79 -23.29 -3.33 1.70
N LYS A 80 -23.79 -3.75 0.55
CA LYS A 80 -25.11 -4.40 0.42
C LYS A 80 -25.02 -5.91 0.57
N HIS A 81 -23.87 -6.44 0.98
CA HIS A 81 -23.58 -7.86 1.02
C HIS A 81 -22.56 -8.25 2.09
N ASP A 82 -22.51 -9.55 2.37
CA ASP A 82 -21.64 -10.11 3.41
C ASP A 82 -20.29 -10.62 2.90
N ARG A 83 -20.03 -10.44 1.59
CA ARG A 83 -18.92 -11.00 0.84
C ARG A 83 -17.66 -10.14 0.92
N LEU A 84 -17.12 -10.04 2.13
CA LEU A 84 -15.84 -9.37 2.43
C LEU A 84 -14.84 -10.42 2.90
N TRP A 85 -13.65 -10.46 2.30
CA TRP A 85 -12.61 -11.44 2.65
C TRP A 85 -11.28 -10.79 2.98
N ALA A 86 -10.68 -11.27 4.07
CA ALA A 86 -9.33 -10.97 4.48
C ALA A 86 -8.44 -12.12 4.00
N VAL A 87 -7.55 -11.86 3.03
CA VAL A 87 -6.71 -12.91 2.40
C VAL A 87 -5.21 -12.66 2.58
N GLY A 88 -4.86 -11.69 3.42
CA GLY A 88 -3.49 -11.25 3.65
C GLY A 88 -2.78 -11.97 4.79
N PRO A 89 -1.48 -11.66 4.99
CA PRO A 89 -0.67 -10.77 4.16
C PRO A 89 -0.23 -11.46 2.86
N LEU A 90 -0.72 -10.96 1.72
CA LEU A 90 -0.28 -11.34 0.39
C LEU A 90 1.09 -10.72 0.16
N LEU A 91 2.07 -11.58 -0.06
CA LEU A 91 3.41 -11.17 -0.44
C LEU A 91 3.42 -10.66 -1.89
N PRO A 92 4.31 -9.71 -2.23
CA PRO A 92 4.51 -9.32 -3.61
C PRO A 92 4.85 -10.54 -4.48
N ILE A 93 4.07 -10.79 -5.53
CA ILE A 93 4.34 -11.85 -6.49
C ILE A 93 5.61 -11.46 -7.26
N LYS A 94 6.69 -12.24 -7.12
CA LYS A 94 7.84 -12.16 -8.03
C LYS A 94 7.36 -12.66 -9.39
N ALA A 95 7.33 -11.79 -10.40
CA ALA A 95 7.02 -12.24 -11.75
C ALA A 95 8.08 -13.27 -12.18
N SER A 96 7.64 -14.45 -12.63
CA SER A 96 8.52 -15.55 -13.06
C SER A 96 9.18 -15.31 -14.43
N SER A 97 9.06 -14.10 -14.99
CA SER A 97 9.72 -13.71 -16.23
C SER A 97 11.18 -13.36 -15.95
N LYS A 98 12.09 -13.84 -16.82
CA LYS A 98 13.52 -13.52 -16.83
C LYS A 98 13.82 -12.02 -17.08
N GLU A 99 12.80 -11.21 -17.28
CA GLU A 99 12.85 -9.75 -17.22
C GLU A 99 12.38 -9.34 -15.83
N SER A 100 13.34 -8.86 -15.03
CA SER A 100 13.18 -8.39 -13.66
C SER A 100 12.15 -7.26 -13.57
N ASN A 101 10.88 -7.62 -13.41
CA ASN A 101 9.89 -6.73 -12.81
C ASN A 101 10.17 -6.62 -11.30
N GLU A 102 11.36 -6.14 -10.95
CA GLU A 102 11.70 -5.76 -9.59
C GLU A 102 10.83 -4.58 -9.18
N ARG A 103 10.11 -4.74 -8.06
CA ARG A 103 9.40 -3.61 -7.46
C ARG A 103 10.44 -2.64 -6.92
N GLY A 104 10.25 -1.36 -7.24
CA GLY A 104 11.23 -0.31 -6.95
C GLY A 104 12.18 -0.21 -8.13
N GLY A 105 12.14 0.92 -8.83
CA GLY A 105 12.98 1.19 -9.99
C GLY A 105 14.48 1.21 -9.64
N PRO A 106 15.34 1.70 -10.55
CA PRO A 106 16.77 1.68 -10.34
C PRO A 106 17.15 2.38 -9.02
N SER A 107 18.02 1.73 -8.25
CA SER A 107 18.63 2.28 -7.05
C SER A 107 20.01 2.86 -7.39
N SER A 108 20.40 3.95 -6.73
CA SER A 108 21.76 4.49 -6.81
C SER A 108 22.79 3.61 -6.09
N ILE A 109 22.34 2.77 -5.16
CA ILE A 109 23.17 1.83 -4.41
C ILE A 109 22.78 0.39 -4.82
N PRO A 110 23.74 -0.44 -5.27
CA PRO A 110 23.49 -1.84 -5.59
C PRO A 110 22.92 -2.64 -4.40
N GLN A 111 21.99 -3.55 -4.67
CA GLN A 111 21.32 -4.33 -3.63
C GLN A 111 22.31 -5.15 -2.78
N ASP A 112 23.32 -5.76 -3.41
CA ASP A 112 24.37 -6.54 -2.75
C ASP A 112 25.18 -5.72 -1.76
N GLN A 113 25.45 -4.44 -2.04
CA GLN A 113 26.13 -3.55 -1.10
C GLN A 113 25.26 -3.23 0.12
N VAL A 114 23.95 -2.99 -0.09
CA VAL A 114 23.02 -2.75 1.02
C VAL A 114 22.90 -3.98 1.91
N VAL A 115 22.81 -5.17 1.31
CA VAL A 115 22.75 -6.45 2.04
C VAL A 115 24.05 -6.69 2.80
N ALA A 116 25.21 -6.50 2.18
CA ALA A 116 26.50 -6.66 2.88
C ALA A 116 26.66 -5.69 4.06
N TRP A 117 26.19 -4.44 3.92
CA TRP A 117 26.18 -3.48 5.02
C TRP A 117 25.23 -3.89 6.16
N LEU A 118 24.04 -4.40 5.82
CA LEU A 118 23.10 -4.95 6.80
C LEU A 118 23.70 -6.13 7.55
N ASP A 119 24.34 -7.08 6.85
CA ASP A 119 24.97 -8.26 7.44
C ASP A 119 26.15 -7.90 8.35
N SER A 120 26.79 -6.75 8.13
CA SER A 120 27.86 -6.25 9.01
C SER A 120 27.36 -5.69 10.34
N CYS A 121 26.05 -5.43 10.48
CA CYS A 121 25.47 -4.88 11.70
C CYS A 121 25.31 -5.98 12.76
N GLN A 122 26.22 -5.99 13.75
CA GLN A 122 26.29 -7.06 14.76
C GLN A 122 25.15 -7.08 15.80
N VAL A 123 24.35 -6.01 15.89
CA VAL A 123 23.27 -5.90 16.87
C VAL A 123 21.94 -6.04 16.17
N ASP A 124 21.15 -7.03 16.58
CA ASP A 124 19.80 -7.23 16.06
C ASP A 124 18.91 -6.01 16.33
N LYS A 125 18.04 -5.69 15.35
CA LYS A 125 17.04 -4.60 15.46
C LYS A 125 17.64 -3.23 15.80
N SER A 126 18.89 -2.99 15.38
CA SER A 126 19.66 -1.78 15.72
C SER A 126 19.71 -0.72 14.63
N LEU A 127 18.91 -0.88 13.58
CA LEU A 127 18.82 0.07 12.47
C LEU A 127 17.38 0.39 12.12
N ILE A 128 17.18 1.54 11.50
CA ILE A 128 15.85 2.00 11.06
C ILE A 128 15.80 2.06 9.54
N TYR A 129 14.75 1.50 8.95
CA TYR A 129 14.40 1.75 7.56
C TYR A 129 13.41 2.92 7.49
N VAL A 130 13.73 3.93 6.70
CA VAL A 130 12.89 5.10 6.46
C VAL A 130 12.47 5.09 4.99
N GLY A 131 11.17 5.03 4.74
CA GLY A 131 10.63 5.06 3.38
C GLY A 131 9.17 5.52 3.35
N PHE A 132 8.85 6.37 2.39
CA PHE A 132 7.50 6.96 2.22
C PHE A 132 6.70 6.31 1.07
N GLY A 133 7.17 5.16 0.58
CA GLY A 133 6.57 4.44 -0.54
C GLY A 133 6.76 5.17 -1.87
N THR A 134 6.12 4.69 -2.94
CA THR A 134 6.27 5.23 -4.30
C THR A 134 5.45 6.49 -4.55
N GLN A 135 4.35 6.70 -3.81
CA GLN A 135 3.37 7.76 -4.09
C GLN A 135 3.64 9.07 -3.37
N ILE A 136 4.36 9.06 -2.25
CA ILE A 136 4.65 10.27 -1.47
C ILE A 136 6.01 10.81 -1.92
N THR A 137 6.03 12.12 -2.18
CA THR A 137 7.24 12.90 -2.43
C THR A 137 7.31 14.00 -1.37
N LEU A 138 8.46 14.14 -0.73
CA LEU A 138 8.65 15.11 0.34
C LEU A 138 9.06 16.47 -0.23
N THR A 139 8.74 17.55 0.48
CA THR A 139 9.33 18.87 0.20
C THR A 139 10.77 18.92 0.70
N LYS A 140 11.59 19.83 0.15
CA LYS A 140 12.98 20.05 0.60
C LYS A 140 13.07 20.25 2.12
N ARG A 141 12.20 21.10 2.68
CA ARG A 141 12.15 21.37 4.13
C ARG A 141 11.84 20.12 4.97
N GLN A 142 10.94 19.25 4.49
CA GLN A 142 10.65 17.99 5.18
C GLN A 142 11.84 17.03 5.13
N MET A 143 12.52 16.95 3.98
CA MET A 143 13.74 16.15 3.85
C MET A 143 14.86 16.66 4.75
N GLU A 144 15.09 17.98 4.81
CA GLU A 144 16.08 18.60 5.70
C GLU A 144 15.79 18.28 7.17
N ALA A 145 14.53 18.38 7.60
CA ALA A 145 14.14 18.06 8.97
C ALA A 145 14.37 16.58 9.31
N ILE A 146 14.04 15.66 8.40
CA ILE A 146 14.29 14.22 8.59
C ILE A 146 15.80 13.94 8.62
N ALA A 147 16.58 14.56 7.73
CA ALA A 147 18.03 14.39 7.67
C ALA A 147 18.71 14.82 8.97
N SER A 148 18.41 16.02 9.49
CA SER A 148 18.98 16.51 10.76
C SER A 148 18.55 15.63 11.93
N THR A 149 17.30 15.16 11.96
CA THR A 149 16.84 14.24 13.02
C THR A 149 17.59 12.90 12.97
N LEU A 150 17.79 12.33 11.78
CA LEU A 150 18.53 11.08 11.63
C LEU A 150 20.00 11.24 12.05
N GLU A 151 20.64 12.34 11.65
CA GLU A 151 22.02 12.67 12.03
C GLU A 151 22.17 12.83 13.55
N GLU A 152 21.32 13.64 14.17
CA GLU A 152 21.34 13.91 15.62
C GLU A 152 21.02 12.67 16.46
N SER A 153 20.20 11.76 15.94
CA SER A 153 19.82 10.54 16.66
C SER A 153 20.97 9.54 16.81
N GLY A 154 22.00 9.61 15.95
CA GLY A 154 23.13 8.67 15.93
C GLY A 154 22.74 7.22 15.59
N VAL A 155 21.50 6.96 15.19
CA VAL A 155 21.05 5.61 14.81
C VAL A 155 21.61 5.23 13.44
N ARG A 156 21.84 3.93 13.24
CA ARG A 156 22.06 3.41 11.88
C ARG A 156 20.75 3.43 11.12
N PHE A 157 20.77 3.86 9.86
CA PHE A 157 19.55 3.90 9.05
C PHE A 157 19.80 3.58 7.58
N ILE A 158 18.75 3.12 6.92
CA ILE A 158 18.60 3.10 5.46
C ILE A 158 17.45 4.04 5.14
N TRP A 159 17.70 5.07 4.34
CA TRP A 159 16.67 6.01 3.92
C TRP A 159 16.45 5.97 2.41
N ALA A 160 15.29 5.47 1.99
CA ALA A 160 14.86 5.48 0.59
C ALA A 160 14.34 6.88 0.21
N VAL A 161 15.16 7.63 -0.53
CA VAL A 161 14.88 9.02 -0.94
C VAL A 161 14.55 9.15 -2.42
N LYS A 162 13.82 10.21 -2.76
CA LYS A 162 13.56 10.69 -4.13
C LYS A 162 13.81 12.19 -4.16
N ASP A 163 13.88 12.75 -5.36
CA ASP A 163 13.97 14.20 -5.52
C ASP A 163 12.81 14.93 -4.83
N PRO A 164 13.08 16.06 -4.16
CA PRO A 164 12.04 16.81 -3.47
C PRO A 164 11.03 17.40 -4.46
N ILE A 165 9.80 17.64 -3.98
CA ILE A 165 8.83 18.44 -4.73
C ILE A 165 9.43 19.83 -4.96
N ILE A 166 9.68 20.17 -6.22
CA ILE A 166 10.00 21.54 -6.64
C ILE A 166 8.69 22.31 -6.59
N LYS A 167 8.54 23.19 -5.60
CA LYS A 167 7.46 24.18 -5.62
C LYS A 167 7.89 25.31 -6.57
N ASN A 168 7.24 25.36 -7.73
CA ASN A 168 7.19 26.59 -8.53
C ASN A 168 6.30 27.62 -7.83
#